data_AF-I4Z9S4-F1
#
_entry.id   AF-I4Z9S4-F1
#
_cell.length_a   1.000
_cell.length_b   1.000
_cell.length_c   1.000
_cell.angle_alpha   90.00
_cell.angle_beta   90.00
_cell.angle_gamma   90.00
#
_symmetry.space_group_name_H-M   'P 1'
#
loop_
_entity.id
_entity.type
_entity.pdbx_description
1 polymer ?
#
loop_
_entity_poly.entity_id
_entity_poly.type
_entity_poly.pdbx_seq_one_letter_code
_entity_poly.pdbx_strand_id
1 'polypeptide(L)' 'MQAIIYLFYKTDEWHTRNSKELIYIGEDFIDACTQLVAYEDMTEHDVQQLMNYRQTQCNNRGYEWEVDEQRINTFTC' A
#
# COMPACT_ATOMS: atom_id res chain seq x y z
N MET A 1 -1.92 13.47 -20.16
CA MET A 1 -0.87 12.45 -19.91
C MET A 1 -1.39 11.56 -18.76
N GLN A 2 -0.84 10.37 -18.49
CA GLN A 2 -1.27 9.54 -17.35
C GLN A 2 -0.12 9.39 -16.36
N ALA A 3 -0.42 9.46 -15.07
CA ALA A 3 0.51 9.16 -13.99
C ALA A 3 0.09 7.86 -13.29
N ILE A 4 1.07 7.12 -12.78
CA ILE A 4 0.83 5.96 -11.92
C ILE A 4 0.99 6.44 -10.48
N ILE A 5 0.05 6.04 -9.63
CA ILE A 5 0.14 6.21 -8.18
C ILE A 5 -0.14 4.88 -7.49
N TYR A 6 0.33 4.75 -6.25
CA TYR A 6 0.14 3.60 -5.40
C TYR A 6 -0.63 4.03 -4.16
N LEU A 7 -1.76 3.39 -3.90
CA LEU A 7 -2.61 3.61 -2.74
C LEU A 7 -2.33 2.51 -1.73
N PHE A 8 -1.74 2.85 -0.59
CA PHE A 8 -1.44 1.91 0.48
C PHE A 8 -2.52 1.96 1.55
N TYR A 9 -3.06 0.79 1.88
CA TYR A 9 -4.12 0.62 2.86
C TYR A 9 -3.65 -0.22 4.04
N LYS A 10 -4.18 0.08 5.22
CA LYS A 10 -4.36 -0.90 6.29
C LYS A 10 -5.75 -1.50 6.18
N THR A 11 -5.84 -2.79 6.39
CA THR A 11 -7.08 -3.58 6.36
C THR A 11 -7.15 -4.45 7.60
N ASP A 12 -8.31 -5.01 7.93
CA ASP A 12 -8.38 -6.11 8.90
C ASP A 12 -7.65 -7.36 8.38
N GLU A 13 -7.46 -8.36 9.25
CA GLU A 13 -6.70 -9.59 8.94
C GLU A 13 -7.22 -10.40 7.73
N TRP A 14 -8.44 -10.09 7.26
CA TRP A 14 -9.12 -10.80 6.19
C TRP A 14 -9.23 -9.98 4.89
N HIS A 15 -8.62 -8.79 4.83
CA HIS A 15 -8.76 -7.86 3.70
C HIS A 15 -10.23 -7.57 3.35
N THR A 16 -11.08 -7.45 4.38
CA THR A 16 -12.50 -7.15 4.21
C THR A 16 -12.63 -5.82 3.49
N ARG A 17 -13.38 -5.76 2.39
CA ARG A 17 -13.47 -4.54 1.56
C ARG A 17 -13.78 -3.25 2.33
N ASN A 18 -14.60 -3.33 3.37
CA ASN A 18 -15.01 -2.16 4.17
C ASN A 18 -14.02 -1.80 5.29
N SER A 19 -12.97 -2.60 5.52
CA SER A 19 -11.92 -2.32 6.51
C SER A 19 -10.76 -1.50 5.91
N LYS A 20 -10.73 -1.30 4.58
CA LYS A 20 -9.71 -0.50 3.89
C LYS A 20 -9.65 0.93 4.44
N GLU A 21 -8.58 1.23 5.13
CA GLU A 21 -8.19 2.57 5.56
C GLU A 21 -7.00 3.03 4.71
N LEU A 22 -7.15 4.12 3.96
CA LEU A 22 -6.07 4.65 3.14
C LEU A 22 -5.04 5.37 4.02
N ILE A 23 -3.81 4.88 4.01
CA ILE A 23 -2.72 5.39 4.84
C ILE A 23 -1.81 6.32 4.05
N TYR A 24 -1.46 5.95 2.81
CA TYR A 24 -0.48 6.69 2.03
C TYR A 24 -0.73 6.62 0.52
N ILE A 25 -0.41 7.70 -0.19
CA ILE A 25 -0.41 7.77 -1.65
C ILE A 25 1.01 8.08 -2.10
N GLY A 26 1.61 7.17 -2.85
CA GLY A 26 2.95 7.34 -3.41
C GLY A 26 2.94 7.39 -4.94
N GLU A 27 3.90 8.07 -5.54
CA GLU A 27 4.14 8.04 -6.99
C GLU A 27 5.15 6.94 -7.37
N ASP A 28 6.02 6.56 -6.44
CA ASP A 28 6.93 5.43 -6.55
C ASP A 28 6.67 4.42 -5.43
N PHE A 29 6.64 3.13 -5.80
CA PHE A 29 6.28 2.05 -4.88
C PHE A 29 7.35 1.84 -3.81
N ILE A 30 8.64 1.88 -4.16
CA ILE A 30 9.75 1.58 -3.25
C ILE A 30 9.98 2.76 -2.31
N ASP A 31 9.90 3.99 -2.82
CA ASP A 31 9.98 5.18 -1.98
C ASP A 31 8.82 5.22 -0.99
N ALA A 32 7.59 4.90 -1.42
CA ALA A 32 6.44 4.81 -0.54
C ALA A 32 6.61 3.73 0.55
N CYS A 33 7.06 2.53 0.18
CA CYS A 33 7.40 1.48 1.15
C CYS A 33 8.46 1.97 2.15
N THR A 34 9.47 2.71 1.68
CA THR A 34 10.53 3.26 2.55
C THR A 34 9.97 4.25 3.56
N GLN A 35 9.03 5.12 3.15
CA GLN A 35 8.35 6.03 4.08
C GLN A 35 7.49 5.26 5.10
N LEU A 36 6.76 4.24 4.66
CA LEU A 36 5.90 3.43 5.53
C LEU A 36 6.70 2.57 6.52
N VAL A 37 7.90 2.12 6.15
CA VAL A 37 8.82 1.46 7.10
C VAL A 37 9.39 2.45 8.11
N ALA A 38 9.64 3.70 7.71
CA ALA A 38 10.26 4.71 8.57
C ALA A 38 9.27 5.35 9.56
N TYR A 39 8.02 5.55 9.16
CA TYR A 39 7.05 6.36 9.90
C TYR A 39 5.78 5.61 10.31
N GLU A 40 5.52 4.45 9.71
CA GLU A 40 4.44 3.54 10.09
C GLU A 40 5.05 2.22 10.58
N ASP A 41 4.21 1.26 10.91
CA ASP A 41 4.60 -0.06 11.41
C ASP A 41 4.73 -1.13 10.31
N MET A 42 5.00 -0.69 9.07
CA MET A 42 5.35 -1.58 7.97
C MET A 42 6.74 -2.18 8.19
N THR A 43 6.90 -3.47 7.94
CA THR A 43 8.18 -4.17 8.07
C THR A 43 8.81 -4.45 6.72
N GLU A 44 10.12 -4.71 6.67
CA GLU A 44 10.78 -5.16 5.44
C GLU A 44 10.17 -6.46 4.88
N HIS A 45 9.65 -7.33 5.76
CA HIS A 45 8.95 -8.54 5.35
C HIS A 45 7.62 -8.22 4.65
N ASP A 46 6.88 -7.22 5.14
CA ASP A 46 5.67 -6.73 4.49
C ASP A 46 5.97 -6.24 3.08
N VAL A 47 7.05 -5.45 2.92
CA VAL A 47 7.49 -4.95 1.61
C VAL A 47 7.76 -6.11 0.65
N GLN A 48 8.41 -7.18 1.11
CA GLN A 48 8.63 -8.39 0.30
C GLN A 48 7.31 -9.03 -0.14
N GLN A 49 6.31 -9.09 0.74
CA GLN A 49 5.00 -9.63 0.37
C GLN A 49 4.25 -8.70 -0.60
N LEU A 50 4.25 -7.39 -0.37
CA LEU A 50 3.62 -6.40 -1.25
C LEU A 50 4.21 -6.40 -2.67
N MET A 51 5.52 -6.63 -2.80
CA MET A 51 6.17 -6.79 -4.10
C MET A 51 5.62 -7.98 -4.89
N ASN A 52 5.27 -9.07 -4.22
CA ASN A 52 4.85 -10.33 -4.85
C ASN A 52 3.32 -10.43 -5.03
N TYR A 53 2.56 -9.98 -4.02
CA TYR A 53 1.13 -10.28 -3.90
C TYR A 53 0.25 -9.04 -3.84
N ARG A 54 0.84 -7.84 -3.74
CA ARG A 54 0.13 -6.56 -3.51
C ARG A 54 -0.69 -6.52 -2.21
N GLN A 55 -0.48 -7.50 -1.34
CA GLN A 55 -1.05 -7.56 0.00
C GLN A 55 -0.11 -8.35 0.92
N THR A 56 -0.17 -8.09 2.22
CA THR A 56 0.46 -8.93 3.23
C THR A 56 -0.52 -9.98 3.76
N GLN A 57 0.00 -11.06 4.31
CA GLN A 57 -0.78 -12.15 4.86
C GLN A 57 -0.13 -12.71 6.12
N CYS A 58 -0.99 -13.14 7.06
CA CYS A 58 -0.62 -13.86 8.26
C CYS A 58 0.43 -13.14 9.12
N ASN A 59 0.37 -11.81 9.19
CA ASN A 59 1.38 -11.02 9.92
C ASN A 59 1.16 -11.00 11.45
N ASN A 60 0.01 -11.51 11.93
CA ASN A 60 -0.39 -11.61 13.34
C ASN A 60 -0.48 -10.29 14.12
N ARG A 61 -0.83 -9.17 13.47
CA ARG A 61 -0.94 -7.83 14.10
C ARG A 61 -2.37 -7.29 14.22
N GLY A 62 -3.40 -8.05 13.85
CA GLY A 62 -4.78 -7.54 13.83
C GLY A 62 -5.13 -6.72 12.58
N TYR A 63 -4.19 -6.53 11.67
CA TYR A 63 -4.38 -5.81 10.41
C TYR A 63 -3.43 -6.35 9.34
N GLU A 64 -3.70 -6.09 8.07
CA GLU A 64 -2.81 -6.38 6.93
C GLU A 64 -2.64 -5.15 6.03
N TRP A 65 -1.53 -5.07 5.31
CA TRP A 65 -1.29 -4.06 4.30
C TRP A 65 -1.81 -4.52 2.93
N GLU A 66 -2.42 -3.61 2.18
CA GLU A 66 -2.80 -3.82 0.78
C GLU A 66 -2.35 -2.62 -0.06
N VAL A 67 -1.95 -2.83 -1.30
CA VAL A 67 -1.54 -1.74 -2.20
C VAL A 67 -2.21 -1.85 -3.57
N ASP A 68 -2.91 -0.79 -3.96
CA ASP A 68 -3.54 -0.67 -5.27
C ASP A 68 -2.74 0.28 -6.18
N GLU A 69 -2.37 -0.20 -7.38
CA GLU A 69 -1.82 0.67 -8.44
C GLU A 69 -2.96 1.34 -9.19
N GLN A 70 -2.90 2.66 -9.34
CA GLN A 70 -3.91 3.44 -10.06
C GLN A 70 -3.27 4.27 -11.17
N ARG A 71 -3.94 4.35 -12.32
CA ARG A 71 -3.60 5.25 -13.42
C ARG A 71 -4.50 6.45 -13.38
N ILE A 72 -3.95 7.62 -13.10
CA ILE A 72 -4.68 8.88 -13.03
C ILE A 72 -4.40 9.72 -14.26
N ASN A 73 -5.41 10.42 -14.76
CA ASN A 73 -5.23 11.39 -15.83
C ASN A 73 -4.57 12.64 -15.25
N THR A 74 -3.40 13.01 -15.78
CA THR A 74 -2.83 14.33 -15.57
C THR A 74 -3.46 15.24 -16.61
N PHE A 75 -4.58 15.85 -16.22
CA PHE A 75 -5.18 16.95 -16.99
C PHE A 75 -4.19 18.13 -16.91
N THR A 76 -3.30 18.22 -17.88
CA THR A 76 -2.37 19.35 -18.03
C THR A 76 -3.15 20.54 -18.57
N CYS A 77 -3.06 21.67 -17.88
CA CYS A 77 -3.51 22.98 -18.37
C CYS A 77 -2.67 23.43 -19.57
#